data_AF-A0A1J4MCW0-F1
#
_entry.id   AF-A0A1J4MCW0-F1
#
_cell.length_a   1.000
_cell.length_b   1.000
_cell.length_c   1.000
_cell.angle_alpha   90.00
_cell.angle_beta   90.00
_cell.angle_gamma   90.00
#
_symmetry.space_group_name_H-M   'P 1'
#
loop_
_entity.id
_entity.type
_entity.pdbx_description
1 polymer ?
#
loop_
_entity_poly.entity_id
_entity_poly.type
_entity_poly.pdbx_seq_one_letter_code
_entity_poly.pdbx_strand_id
1 'polypeptide(L)'
;MAIEYIKYVNNQEINYTGDEISREFKVDNVCNSKLKFLSCLNQLEISNTEDSTIYFGPVSTSVSVKNCKNCTIVLTCRQIRIHNSNGLKIRLSCCTPPLIENCSNIIFDIRIKNSLNFYKMFENHLREIGLHESEFLIKSNFKVSDFSWLKIQDSPNWKFGNVDLEQLK
;
A
#
# COMPACT_ATOMS: atom_id res chain seq x y z
N MET A 1 9.35 9.47 21.68
CA MET A 1 9.57 10.06 20.35
C MET A 1 9.12 9.01 19.35
N ALA A 2 8.17 9.32 18.47
CA ALA A 2 7.66 8.35 17.51
C ALA A 2 8.65 8.15 16.36
N ILE A 3 8.68 6.97 15.76
CA ILE A 3 9.55 6.63 14.65
C ILE A 3 8.95 7.21 13.37
N GLU A 4 9.65 8.16 12.76
CA GLU A 4 9.21 8.82 11.52
C GLU A 4 9.74 8.11 10.26
N TYR A 5 10.84 7.36 10.40
CA TYR A 5 11.56 6.83 9.26
C TYR A 5 12.24 5.50 9.58
N ILE A 6 11.95 4.47 8.79
CA ILE A 6 12.71 3.22 8.73
C ILE A 6 13.54 3.18 7.45
N LYS A 7 14.84 2.88 7.59
CA LYS A 7 15.75 2.77 6.46
C LYS A 7 16.82 1.70 6.62
N TYR A 8 17.34 1.23 5.48
CA TYR A 8 18.45 0.27 5.39
C TYR A 8 18.16 -1.07 6.10
N VAL A 9 16.95 -1.59 5.88
CA VAL A 9 16.53 -2.87 6.46
C VAL A 9 16.82 -3.99 5.47
N ASN A 10 17.54 -5.03 5.91
CA ASN A 10 17.86 -6.17 5.07
C ASN A 10 17.76 -7.49 5.84
N ASN A 11 17.04 -8.48 5.30
CA ASN A 11 16.82 -9.78 5.91
C ASN A 11 16.23 -9.70 7.33
N GLN A 12 15.25 -8.81 7.55
CA GLN A 12 14.62 -8.63 8.86
C GLN A 12 13.10 -8.84 8.80
N GLU A 13 12.54 -9.25 9.93
CA GLU A 13 11.12 -9.07 10.22
C GLU A 13 10.96 -7.98 11.29
N ILE A 14 10.19 -6.94 10.97
CA ILE A 14 9.93 -5.81 11.87
C ILE A 14 8.43 -5.67 12.05
N ASN A 15 8.00 -5.45 13.29
CA ASN A 15 6.61 -5.20 13.61
C ASN A 15 6.51 -4.04 14.61
N TYR A 16 5.85 -2.96 14.19
CA TYR A 16 5.49 -1.83 15.03
C TYR A 16 3.98 -1.67 15.05
N THR A 17 3.43 -1.43 16.24
CA THR A 17 1.99 -1.31 16.46
C THR A 17 1.70 -0.13 17.39
N GLY A 18 0.59 0.58 17.15
CA GLY A 18 0.19 1.71 18.01
C GLY A 18 1.03 2.98 17.82
N ASP A 19 1.26 3.72 18.90
CA ASP A 19 1.84 5.09 18.87
C ASP A 19 3.37 5.13 18.70
N GLU A 20 3.99 3.99 18.37
CA GLU A 20 5.43 3.89 18.13
C GLU A 20 5.86 4.57 16.84
N ILE A 21 4.95 4.73 15.87
CA ILE A 21 5.23 5.34 14.56
C ILE A 21 4.53 6.68 14.40
N SER A 22 5.23 7.61 13.75
CA SER A 22 4.66 8.90 13.39
C SER A 22 3.53 8.73 12.38
N ARG A 23 2.55 9.64 12.40
CA ARG A 23 1.50 9.69 11.37
C ARG A 23 2.05 10.09 9.99
N GLU A 24 3.18 10.79 9.95
CA GLU A 24 3.95 11.01 8.73
C GLU A 24 5.12 10.02 8.73
N PHE A 25 5.03 9.01 7.87
CA PHE A 25 5.93 7.87 7.95
C PHE A 25 6.63 7.59 6.63
N LYS A 26 7.91 7.25 6.71
CA LYS A 26 8.74 6.91 5.56
C LYS A 26 9.37 5.53 5.74
N VAL A 27 9.42 4.78 4.65
CA VAL A 27 10.15 3.51 4.53
C VAL A 27 11.03 3.62 3.30
N ASP A 28 12.34 3.42 3.47
CA ASP A 28 13.31 3.54 2.39
C ASP A 28 14.38 2.45 2.46
N ASN A 29 14.88 2.01 1.32
CA ASN A 29 16.03 1.11 1.26
C ASN A 29 15.81 -0.17 2.09
N VAL A 30 14.77 -0.93 1.72
CA VAL A 30 14.36 -2.17 2.37
C VAL A 30 14.51 -3.33 1.38
N CYS A 31 15.19 -4.39 1.78
CA CYS A 31 15.47 -5.54 0.92
C CYS A 31 15.22 -6.86 1.64
N ASN A 32 14.65 -7.85 0.95
CA ASN A 32 14.40 -9.21 1.46
C ASN A 32 13.83 -9.25 2.88
N SER A 33 12.84 -8.39 3.15
CA SER A 33 12.35 -8.15 4.52
C SER A 33 10.84 -8.18 4.59
N LYS A 34 10.33 -8.37 5.81
CA LYS A 34 8.90 -8.37 6.11
C LYS A 34 8.60 -7.35 7.19
N LEU A 35 7.89 -6.29 6.84
CA LEU A 35 7.64 -5.18 7.78
C LEU A 35 6.14 -5.00 8.01
N LYS A 36 5.77 -4.70 9.25
CA LYS A 36 4.39 -4.43 9.66
C LYS A 36 4.36 -3.13 10.46
N PHE A 37 3.57 -2.18 10.00
CA PHE A 37 3.40 -0.87 10.60
C PHE A 37 1.91 -0.61 10.82
N LEU A 38 1.37 -1.17 11.90
CA LEU A 38 -0.08 -1.25 12.13
C LEU A 38 -0.54 -0.08 13.01
N SER A 39 -0.51 1.14 12.45
CA SER A 39 -0.97 2.38 13.11
C SER A 39 -1.80 3.26 12.18
N CYS A 40 -2.44 4.29 12.73
CA CYS A 40 -3.12 5.33 11.97
C CYS A 40 -2.08 6.27 11.35
N LEU A 41 -2.03 6.32 10.02
CA LEU A 41 -1.10 7.20 9.30
C LEU A 41 -1.87 8.33 8.63
N ASN A 42 -1.21 9.48 8.50
CA ASN A 42 -1.67 10.59 7.67
C ASN A 42 -1.09 10.50 6.27
N GLN A 43 0.22 10.31 6.17
CA GLN A 43 0.95 10.27 4.91
C GLN A 43 2.04 9.19 4.96
N LEU A 44 2.21 8.48 3.86
CA LEU A 44 3.17 7.39 3.75
C LEU A 44 4.02 7.53 2.48
N GLU A 45 5.34 7.45 2.62
CA GLU A 45 6.28 7.34 1.51
C GLU A 45 7.05 6.01 1.60
N ILE A 46 7.01 5.22 0.52
CA ILE A 46 7.74 3.96 0.38
C ILE A 46 8.70 4.14 -0.79
N SER A 47 9.99 4.00 -0.56
CA SER A 47 11.02 4.18 -1.59
C SER A 47 12.04 3.04 -1.58
N ASN A 48 12.64 2.78 -2.74
CA ASN A 48 13.81 1.90 -2.90
C ASN A 48 13.67 0.56 -2.15
N THR A 49 12.53 -0.11 -2.34
CA THR A 49 12.18 -1.35 -1.63
C THR A 49 12.14 -2.52 -2.61
N GLU A 50 12.87 -3.59 -2.31
CA GLU A 50 13.01 -4.76 -3.18
C GLU A 50 12.72 -6.08 -2.45
N ASP A 51 12.10 -7.03 -3.16
CA ASP A 51 11.86 -8.41 -2.71
C ASP A 51 11.28 -8.51 -1.28
N SER A 52 10.39 -7.58 -0.92
CA SER A 52 9.91 -7.40 0.45
C SER A 52 8.39 -7.40 0.54
N THR A 53 7.87 -7.75 1.72
CA THR A 53 6.43 -7.68 2.01
C THR A 53 6.18 -6.68 3.12
N ILE A 54 5.33 -5.68 2.87
CA ILE A 54 5.08 -4.60 3.82
C ILE A 54 3.59 -4.40 4.05
N TYR A 55 3.20 -4.36 5.32
CA TYR A 55 1.84 -4.10 5.77
C TYR A 55 1.77 -2.76 6.48
N PHE A 56 0.76 -1.96 6.13
CA PHE A 56 0.48 -0.69 6.78
C PHE A 56 -0.96 -0.65 7.28
N GLY A 57 -1.15 -0.01 8.44
CA GLY A 57 -2.46 0.50 8.83
C GLY A 57 -2.99 1.56 7.85
N PRO A 58 -4.20 2.06 8.06
CA PRO A 58 -4.84 2.92 7.10
C PRO A 58 -4.23 4.32 7.07
N VAL A 59 -4.20 4.92 5.88
CA VAL A 59 -3.56 6.22 5.58
C VAL A 59 -4.64 7.24 5.22
N SER A 60 -4.79 8.28 6.04
CA SER A 60 -5.89 9.24 5.91
C SER A 60 -5.80 10.11 4.66
N THR A 61 -4.61 10.29 4.08
CA THR A 61 -4.43 11.09 2.86
C THR A 61 -3.81 10.27 1.73
N SER A 62 -2.50 10.33 1.58
CA SER A 62 -1.80 9.90 0.38
C SER A 62 -0.66 8.94 0.68
N VAL A 63 -0.48 8.01 -0.27
CA VAL A 63 0.65 7.09 -0.31
C VAL A 63 1.46 7.38 -1.57
N SER A 64 2.78 7.52 -1.42
CA SER A 64 3.71 7.56 -2.55
C SER A 64 4.61 6.33 -2.52
N VAL A 65 4.65 5.59 -3.62
CA VAL A 65 5.51 4.43 -3.82
C VAL A 65 6.49 4.74 -4.95
N LYS A 66 7.79 4.65 -4.71
CA LYS A 66 8.83 5.01 -5.68
C LYS A 66 9.92 3.94 -5.74
N ASN A 67 10.40 3.63 -6.94
CA ASN A 67 11.58 2.76 -7.13
C ASN A 67 11.45 1.42 -6.38
N CYS A 68 10.28 0.79 -6.40
CA CYS A 68 10.03 -0.48 -5.71
C CYS A 68 9.98 -1.64 -6.70
N LYS A 69 10.51 -2.81 -6.31
CA LYS A 69 10.61 -3.98 -7.19
C LYS A 69 10.25 -5.28 -6.50
N ASN A 70 9.42 -6.11 -7.12
CA ASN A 70 9.05 -7.44 -6.63
C ASN A 70 8.46 -7.46 -5.22
N CYS A 71 7.76 -6.39 -4.82
CA CYS A 71 7.25 -6.26 -3.46
C CYS A 71 5.77 -6.62 -3.36
N THR A 72 5.37 -7.10 -2.18
CA THR A 72 3.96 -7.15 -1.79
C THR A 72 3.66 -6.02 -0.81
N ILE A 73 2.68 -5.18 -1.12
CA ILE A 73 2.30 -4.03 -0.30
C ILE A 73 0.82 -4.15 0.07
N VAL A 74 0.52 -4.03 1.36
CA VAL A 74 -0.85 -4.12 1.89
C VAL A 74 -1.17 -2.83 2.60
N LEU A 75 -2.16 -2.09 2.10
CA LEU A 75 -2.56 -0.82 2.69
C LEU A 75 -3.99 -0.40 2.32
N THR A 76 -4.49 0.58 3.07
CA THR A 76 -5.72 1.31 2.78
C THR A 76 -5.42 2.79 2.79
N CYS A 77 -5.91 3.56 1.81
CA CYS A 77 -5.61 5.00 1.72
C CYS A 77 -6.67 5.79 0.94
N ARG A 78 -6.67 7.13 0.99
CA ARG A 78 -7.51 7.91 0.03
C ARG A 78 -6.92 7.92 -1.38
N GLN A 79 -5.62 8.20 -1.47
CA GLN A 79 -4.90 8.35 -2.75
C GLN A 79 -3.60 7.55 -2.73
N ILE A 80 -3.25 6.93 -3.85
CA ILE A 80 -1.96 6.28 -4.03
C ILE A 80 -1.35 6.66 -5.38
N ARG A 81 -0.05 6.97 -5.37
CA ARG A 81 0.76 7.24 -6.56
C ARG A 81 1.97 6.33 -6.57
N ILE A 82 2.20 5.64 -7.68
CA ILE A 82 3.29 4.68 -7.86
C ILE A 82 4.14 5.15 -9.02
N HIS A 83 5.45 5.29 -8.80
CA HIS A 83 6.40 5.78 -9.78
C HIS A 83 7.60 4.85 -9.91
N ASN A 84 8.11 4.64 -11.12
CA ASN A 84 9.32 3.88 -11.40
C ASN A 84 9.37 2.50 -10.71
N SER A 85 8.27 1.75 -10.68
CA SER A 85 8.18 0.50 -9.92
C SER A 85 7.74 -0.68 -10.78
N ASN A 86 8.27 -1.87 -10.51
CA ASN A 86 8.00 -3.07 -11.31
C ASN A 86 7.68 -4.30 -10.45
N GLY A 87 6.72 -5.11 -10.88
CA GLY A 87 6.46 -6.42 -10.24
C GLY A 87 5.84 -6.29 -8.86
N LEU A 88 5.02 -5.25 -8.64
CA LEU A 88 4.35 -5.04 -7.37
C LEU A 88 3.05 -5.83 -7.28
N LYS A 89 2.81 -6.46 -6.14
CA LYS A 89 1.52 -7.02 -5.73
C LYS A 89 0.93 -6.14 -4.64
N ILE A 90 -0.20 -5.51 -4.89
CA ILE A 90 -0.78 -4.52 -3.98
C ILE A 90 -2.16 -4.98 -3.58
N ARG A 91 -2.35 -5.31 -2.30
CA ARG A 91 -3.68 -5.39 -1.71
C ARG A 91 -4.10 -3.99 -1.30
N LEU A 92 -5.12 -3.46 -1.97
CA LEU A 92 -5.48 -2.05 -1.89
C LEU A 92 -6.96 -1.84 -1.65
N SER A 93 -7.28 -1.02 -0.66
CA SER A 93 -8.55 -0.28 -0.60
C SER A 93 -8.25 1.21 -0.76
N CYS A 94 -8.84 1.85 -1.77
CA CYS A 94 -8.62 3.27 -2.00
C CYS A 94 -9.87 4.03 -2.42
N CYS A 95 -9.95 5.32 -2.06
CA CYS A 95 -11.12 6.16 -2.35
C CYS A 95 -11.07 6.78 -3.75
N THR A 96 -9.88 6.87 -4.34
CA THR A 96 -9.66 7.47 -5.66
C THR A 96 -8.85 6.54 -6.57
N PRO A 97 -8.97 6.68 -7.90
CA PRO A 97 -8.19 5.89 -8.86
C PRO A 97 -6.69 5.96 -8.57
N PRO A 98 -5.99 4.82 -8.43
CA PRO A 98 -4.53 4.81 -8.33
C PRO A 98 -3.89 5.47 -9.55
N LEU A 99 -2.78 6.18 -9.32
CA LEU A 99 -1.95 6.71 -10.38
C LEU A 99 -0.68 5.88 -10.48
N ILE A 100 -0.33 5.44 -11.68
CA ILE A 100 0.96 4.82 -11.97
C ILE A 100 1.70 5.61 -13.05
N GLU A 101 3.02 5.65 -12.96
CA GLU A 101 3.89 6.27 -13.95
C GLU A 101 5.22 5.49 -14.00
N ASN A 102 5.69 5.19 -15.20
CA ASN A 102 6.90 4.39 -15.46
C ASN A 102 6.90 3.07 -14.70
N CYS A 103 5.72 2.44 -14.63
CA CYS A 103 5.50 1.19 -13.91
C CYS A 103 5.24 0.04 -14.87
N SER A 104 5.44 -1.19 -14.42
CA SER A 104 5.06 -2.40 -15.17
C SER A 104 4.82 -3.59 -14.23
N ASN A 105 4.05 -4.56 -14.68
CA ASN A 105 3.70 -5.77 -13.90
C ASN A 105 3.07 -5.46 -12.54
N ILE A 106 2.20 -4.45 -12.44
CA ILE A 106 1.49 -4.11 -11.21
C ILE A 106 0.23 -4.98 -11.08
N ILE A 107 0.06 -5.66 -9.95
CA ILE A 107 -1.11 -6.49 -9.66
C ILE A 107 -1.88 -5.84 -8.52
N PHE A 108 -3.13 -5.46 -8.77
CA PHE A 108 -4.03 -4.98 -7.73
C PHE A 108 -4.99 -6.09 -7.28
N ASP A 109 -5.03 -6.36 -5.97
CA ASP A 109 -6.09 -7.12 -5.32
C ASP A 109 -6.97 -6.13 -4.55
N ILE A 110 -8.23 -6.04 -4.96
CA ILE A 110 -9.22 -5.07 -4.45
C ILE A 110 -10.43 -5.79 -3.83
N ARG A 111 -10.27 -7.07 -3.46
CA ARG A 111 -11.39 -7.83 -2.89
C ARG A 111 -11.75 -7.26 -1.52
N ILE A 112 -12.95 -6.67 -1.44
CA ILE A 112 -13.53 -6.09 -0.21
C ILE A 112 -14.26 -7.15 0.65
N LYS A 113 -14.51 -8.36 0.13
CA LYS A 113 -15.33 -9.35 0.87
C LYS A 113 -14.61 -9.93 2.10
N ASN A 114 -15.13 -9.60 3.28
CA ASN A 114 -14.97 -10.29 4.57
C ASN A 114 -13.56 -10.35 5.18
N SER A 115 -12.65 -9.46 4.76
CA SER A 115 -11.23 -9.51 5.15
C SER A 115 -10.62 -8.15 5.51
N LEU A 116 -11.42 -7.10 5.73
CA LEU A 116 -10.85 -5.84 6.24
C LEU A 116 -10.27 -6.01 7.66
N ASN A 117 -10.64 -7.08 8.39
CA ASN A 117 -9.91 -7.53 9.59
C ASN A 117 -8.57 -8.20 9.22
N PHE A 118 -7.68 -7.47 8.55
CA PHE A 118 -6.31 -7.96 8.32
C PHE A 118 -5.47 -7.90 9.60
N TYR A 119 -5.89 -7.11 10.60
CA TYR A 119 -5.45 -7.15 11.99
C TYR A 119 -6.56 -6.59 12.90
N LYS A 120 -6.51 -6.97 14.19
CA LYS A 120 -7.58 -6.74 15.18
C LYS A 120 -8.05 -5.27 15.32
N MET A 121 -7.16 -4.29 15.13
CA MET A 121 -7.48 -2.88 15.36
C MET A 121 -7.88 -2.12 14.09
N PHE A 122 -7.92 -2.78 12.92
CA PHE A 122 -8.09 -2.09 11.65
C PHE A 122 -9.39 -1.28 11.54
N GLU A 123 -10.53 -1.84 11.93
CA GLU A 123 -11.81 -1.12 11.91
C GLU A 123 -11.79 0.13 12.81
N ASN A 124 -11.12 0.05 13.97
CA ASN A 124 -10.97 1.19 14.87
C ASN A 124 -10.08 2.27 14.24
N HIS A 125 -8.99 1.87 13.59
CA HIS A 125 -8.09 2.80 12.91
C HIS A 125 -8.80 3.50 11.75
N LEU A 126 -9.61 2.78 10.96
CA LEU A 126 -10.42 3.39 9.89
C LEU A 126 -11.37 4.48 10.43
N ARG A 127 -12.08 4.19 11.53
CA ARG A 127 -12.97 5.16 12.19
C ARG A 127 -12.20 6.37 12.71
N GLU A 128 -11.04 6.15 13.31
CA GLU A 128 -10.21 7.23 13.87
C GLU A 128 -9.76 8.22 12.80
N ILE A 129 -9.35 7.72 11.63
CA ILE A 129 -8.89 8.57 10.53
C ILE A 129 -10.02 9.06 9.61
N GLY A 130 -11.27 8.69 9.90
CA GLY A 130 -12.44 9.10 9.14
C GLY A 130 -12.52 8.51 7.72
N LEU A 131 -12.06 7.27 7.52
CA LEU A 131 -12.27 6.54 6.26
C LEU A 131 -13.38 5.50 6.41
N HIS A 132 -14.34 5.53 5.49
CA HIS A 132 -15.44 4.58 5.46
C HIS A 132 -15.32 3.62 4.28
N GLU A 133 -15.67 2.36 4.48
CA GLU A 133 -15.62 1.34 3.43
C GLU A 133 -16.49 1.68 2.21
N SER A 134 -17.58 2.43 2.42
CA SER A 134 -18.44 2.93 1.34
C SER A 134 -17.76 3.93 0.42
N GLU A 135 -16.63 4.53 0.83
CA GLU A 135 -15.82 5.41 -0.02
C GLU A 135 -14.85 4.62 -0.91
N PHE A 136 -14.60 3.34 -0.64
CA PHE A 136 -13.61 2.57 -1.39
C PHE A 136 -14.12 2.17 -2.77
N LEU A 137 -13.22 2.25 -3.75
CA LEU A 137 -13.48 1.79 -5.10
C LEU A 137 -13.70 0.27 -5.11
N ILE A 138 -14.73 -0.13 -5.83
CA ILE A 138 -15.10 -1.52 -6.12
C ILE A 138 -14.71 -1.86 -7.55
N LYS A 139 -14.75 -3.15 -7.90
CA LYS A 139 -14.30 -3.62 -9.23
C LYS A 139 -14.94 -2.90 -10.43
N SER A 140 -16.18 -2.42 -10.31
CA SER A 140 -16.87 -1.71 -11.40
C SER A 140 -16.39 -0.28 -11.62
N ASN A 141 -15.85 0.39 -10.60
CA ASN A 141 -15.36 1.78 -10.69
C ASN A 141 -13.86 1.92 -10.43
N PHE A 142 -13.16 0.83 -10.12
CA PHE A 142 -11.71 0.81 -9.97
C PHE A 142 -11.04 0.90 -11.35
N LYS A 143 -10.40 2.04 -11.59
CA LYS A 143 -9.55 2.30 -12.75
C LYS A 143 -8.20 2.80 -12.26
N VAL A 144 -7.16 2.56 -13.06
CA VAL A 144 -5.81 3.04 -12.79
C VAL A 144 -5.45 4.05 -13.86
N SER A 145 -5.00 5.23 -13.45
CA SER A 145 -4.49 6.27 -14.35
C SER A 145 -3.02 6.00 -14.60
N ASP A 146 -2.67 5.50 -15.80
CA ASP A 146 -1.29 5.27 -16.21
C ASP A 146 -0.76 6.44 -17.05
N PHE A 147 0.11 7.25 -16.45
CA PHE A 147 0.62 8.47 -17.05
C PHE A 147 1.68 8.21 -18.13
N SER A 148 2.28 7.02 -18.14
CA SER A 148 3.22 6.60 -19.18
C SER A 148 2.53 5.93 -20.36
N TRP A 149 1.20 5.78 -20.32
CA TRP A 149 0.41 5.13 -21.36
C TRP A 149 -0.60 6.08 -22.01
N LEU A 150 -0.15 6.78 -23.06
CA LEU A 150 -0.94 7.78 -23.78
C LEU A 150 -1.87 7.19 -24.88
N LYS A 151 -2.08 5.87 -24.89
CA LYS A 151 -2.88 5.19 -25.93
C LYS A 151 -4.34 5.03 -25.48
N ILE A 152 -5.24 4.87 -26.46
CA ILE A 152 -6.68 4.68 -26.23
C ILE A 152 -7.00 3.34 -25.55
N GLN A 153 -6.22 2.31 -25.87
CA GLN A 153 -6.38 0.97 -25.29
C GLN A 153 -5.99 0.95 -23.81
N ASP A 154 -6.49 -0.05 -23.09
CA ASP A 154 -6.10 -0.27 -21.69
C ASP A 154 -4.59 -0.44 -21.55
N SER A 155 -4.05 0.14 -20.47
CA SER A 155 -2.64 0.00 -20.12
C SER A 155 -2.30 -1.47 -19.81
N PRO A 156 -1.23 -2.04 -20.39
CA PRO A 156 -0.76 -3.38 -20.07
C PRO A 156 0.06 -3.43 -18.77
N ASN A 157 0.36 -2.28 -18.17
CA ASN A 157 1.30 -2.17 -17.04
C ASN A 157 0.70 -2.63 -15.71
N TRP A 158 -0.61 -2.84 -15.67
CA TRP A 158 -1.31 -3.30 -14.48
C TRP A 158 -2.41 -4.31 -14.83
N LYS A 159 -2.81 -5.10 -13.84
CA LYS A 159 -3.97 -6.01 -13.92
C LYS A 159 -4.55 -6.28 -12.55
N PHE A 160 -5.75 -6.84 -12.51
CA PHE A 160 -6.26 -7.45 -11.30
C PHE A 160 -5.59 -8.80 -11.03
N GLY A 161 -5.46 -9.17 -9.76
CA GLY A 161 -5.02 -10.49 -9.34
C GLY A 161 -5.27 -10.74 -7.87
N ASN A 162 -4.93 -11.96 -7.41
CA ASN A 162 -5.02 -12.32 -6.01
C ASN A 162 -3.65 -12.09 -5.36
N VAL A 163 -3.65 -11.43 -4.20
CA VAL A 163 -2.52 -11.36 -3.30
C VAL A 163 -2.82 -12.27 -2.13
N ASP A 164 -2.07 -13.35 -1.99
CA ASP A 164 -2.18 -14.25 -0.84
C ASP A 164 -1.58 -13.53 0.38
N LEU A 165 -2.41 -13.34 1.40
CA LEU A 165 -2.00 -12.70 2.63
C LEU A 165 -1.87 -13.75 3.71
N GLU A 166 -0.79 -13.67 4.47
CA GLU A 166 -0.77 -14.30 5.78
C GLU A 166 -1.75 -13.58 6.71
N GLN A 167 -2.50 -14.34 7.50
CA GLN A 167 -3.30 -13.76 8.58
C GLN A 167 -2.35 -13.16 9.62
N LEU A 168 -2.47 -11.86 9.89
CA LEU A 168 -1.74 -11.22 10.98
C LEU A 168 -2.48 -11.53 12.28
N LYS A 169 -1.80 -12.22 13.21
CA LYS A 169 -2.31 -12.51 14.55
C LYS A 169 -2.32 -11.25 15.42
#